data_AF-A0A366JBH0-F1
#
_entry.id   AF-A0A366JBH0-F1
#
_cell.length_a   1.000
_cell.length_b   1.000
_cell.length_c   1.000
_cell.angle_alpha   90.00
_cell.angle_beta   90.00
_cell.angle_gamma   90.00
#
_symmetry.space_group_name_H-M   'P 1'
#
loop_
_entity.id
_entity.type
_entity.pdbx_description
1 polymer ?
#
loop_
_entity_poly.entity_id
_entity_poly.type
_entity_poly.pdbx_seq_one_letter_code
_entity_poly.pdbx_strand_id
1 'polypeptide(L)'
;MLFARFKAIYTHKFASAYSTTDDVKLAKREWAIALKGFQEPLLAYAVERTKEEHTWPPTIADFLKLINTAYKAYGLPDPRAAYLEACACRTDPLQYKWSHNAVFFAGSQAGWYKLKSEEERVSWPLFEQSYLKIVDRVIAGERLVIPKVIMIEDKQTLSVKDLASKIAKDISVDEEQVAPLLYYTQKTPGSGVRARYREISQKKLLEMGYKEKLPE
;
A
#
# COMPACT_ATOMS: atom_id res chain seq x y z
N MET A 1 22.66 4.22 -25.50
CA MET A 1 23.02 3.44 -26.71
C MET A 1 21.84 3.16 -27.68
N LEU A 2 20.66 3.75 -27.45
CA LEU A 2 19.41 3.47 -28.18
C LEU A 2 19.48 3.70 -29.71
N PHE A 3 19.86 4.90 -30.16
CA PHE A 3 19.92 5.24 -31.58
C PHE A 3 20.95 4.40 -32.37
N ALA A 4 22.01 3.92 -31.71
CA ALA A 4 22.96 3.01 -32.34
C ALA A 4 22.30 1.64 -32.62
N ARG A 5 21.48 1.15 -31.69
CA ARG A 5 20.68 -0.07 -31.89
C ARG A 5 19.69 0.10 -33.04
N PHE A 6 18.95 1.22 -33.09
CA PHE A 6 18.02 1.47 -34.21
C PHE A 6 18.73 1.59 -35.56
N LYS A 7 19.92 2.21 -35.60
CA LYS A 7 20.74 2.23 -36.83
C LYS A 7 21.11 0.82 -37.29
N ALA A 8 21.47 -0.06 -36.35
CA ALA A 8 21.80 -1.46 -36.67
C ALA A 8 20.56 -2.28 -37.10
N ILE A 9 19.41 -2.07 -36.46
CA ILE A 9 18.16 -2.80 -36.75
C ILE A 9 17.56 -2.38 -38.10
N TYR A 10 17.44 -1.07 -38.35
CA TYR A 10 16.69 -0.54 -39.49
C TYR A 10 17.56 -0.20 -40.71
N THR A 11 18.89 -0.20 -40.56
CA THR A 11 19.86 0.01 -41.64
C THR A 11 19.51 1.19 -42.55
N HIS A 12 19.18 0.94 -43.83
CA HIS A 12 18.82 1.94 -44.83
C HIS A 12 17.55 2.73 -44.47
N LYS A 13 16.58 2.13 -43.77
CA LYS A 13 15.36 2.82 -43.31
C LYS A 13 15.66 3.86 -42.24
N PHE A 14 16.66 3.61 -41.40
CA PHE A 14 17.14 4.60 -40.44
C PHE A 14 17.78 5.80 -41.15
N ALA A 15 18.60 5.55 -42.17
CA ALA A 15 19.20 6.62 -42.98
C ALA A 15 18.15 7.42 -43.75
N SER A 16 17.08 6.78 -44.21
CA SER A 16 15.95 7.45 -44.86
C SER A 16 15.09 8.27 -43.90
N ALA A 17 14.94 7.85 -42.64
CA ALA A 17 14.18 8.57 -41.63
C ALA A 17 14.97 9.76 -41.04
N TYR A 18 16.30 9.66 -41.00
CA TYR A 18 17.20 10.70 -40.50
C TYR A 18 18.27 11.01 -41.54
N SER A 19 17.91 11.91 -42.46
CA SER A 19 18.72 12.24 -43.64
C SER A 19 20.02 12.96 -43.29
N THR A 20 20.01 13.82 -42.26
CA THR A 20 21.19 14.58 -41.84
C THR A 20 21.66 14.23 -40.43
N THR A 21 22.93 14.52 -40.14
CA THR A 21 23.46 14.36 -38.78
C THR A 21 22.77 15.27 -37.77
N ASP A 22 22.24 16.40 -38.20
CA ASP A 22 21.57 17.36 -37.32
C ASP A 22 20.15 16.89 -36.97
N ASP A 23 19.44 16.23 -37.89
CA ASP A 23 18.16 15.57 -37.59
C ASP A 23 18.33 14.50 -36.51
N VAL A 24 19.40 13.69 -36.60
CA VAL A 24 19.73 12.68 -35.59
C VAL A 24 20.03 13.35 -34.24
N LYS A 25 20.75 14.48 -34.22
CA LYS A 25 21.05 15.21 -32.97
C LYS A 25 19.77 15.77 -32.35
N LEU A 26 18.89 16.36 -33.16
CA LEU A 26 17.62 16.91 -32.70
C LEU A 26 16.72 15.81 -32.12
N ALA A 27 16.55 14.71 -32.85
CA ALA A 27 15.78 13.57 -32.39
C ALA A 27 16.34 12.98 -31.09
N LYS A 28 17.67 12.84 -30.97
CA LYS A 28 18.30 12.38 -29.72
C LYS A 28 18.00 13.28 -28.53
N ARG A 29 17.95 14.61 -28.72
CA ARG A 29 17.61 15.57 -27.65
C ARG A 29 16.17 15.40 -27.21
N GLU A 30 15.23 15.36 -28.17
CA GLU A 30 13.80 15.17 -27.87
C GLU A 30 13.55 13.84 -27.15
N TRP A 31 14.17 12.76 -27.63
CA TRP A 31 14.07 11.45 -26.99
C TRP A 31 14.71 11.43 -25.61
N ALA A 32 15.84 12.13 -25.39
CA ALA A 32 16.46 12.19 -24.07
C ALA A 32 15.59 12.92 -23.04
N ILE A 33 14.85 13.94 -23.47
CA ILE A 33 13.88 14.65 -22.62
C ILE A 33 12.70 13.72 -22.30
N ALA A 34 12.11 13.10 -23.32
CA ALA A 34 10.94 12.24 -23.17
C ALA A 34 11.23 10.95 -22.38
N LEU A 35 12.45 10.40 -22.51
CA LEU A 35 12.85 9.17 -21.83
C LEU A 35 13.49 9.40 -20.46
N LYS A 36 13.52 10.65 -19.98
CA LYS A 36 14.10 10.98 -18.68
C LYS A 36 13.33 10.27 -17.57
N GLY A 37 14.03 9.45 -16.79
CA GLY A 37 13.46 8.74 -15.64
C GLY A 37 13.05 7.29 -15.92
N PHE A 38 13.13 6.80 -17.17
CA PHE A 38 12.98 5.37 -17.44
C PHE A 38 14.32 4.63 -17.25
N GLN A 39 14.24 3.44 -16.65
CA GLN A 39 15.40 2.58 -16.42
C GLN A 39 15.79 1.81 -17.69
N GLU A 40 17.07 1.48 -17.81
CA GLU A 40 17.62 0.74 -18.96
C GLU A 40 16.87 -0.58 -19.25
N PRO A 41 16.40 -1.39 -18.27
CA PRO A 41 15.63 -2.60 -18.58
C PRO A 41 14.30 -2.34 -19.30
N LEU A 42 13.60 -1.25 -18.99
CA LEU A 42 12.36 -0.87 -19.69
C LEU A 42 12.67 -0.43 -21.12
N LEU A 43 13.73 0.36 -21.28
CA LEU A 43 14.19 0.81 -22.60
C LEU A 43 14.64 -0.38 -23.45
N ALA A 44 15.38 -1.32 -22.87
CA ALA A 44 15.82 -2.53 -23.53
C ALA A 44 14.62 -3.37 -23.98
N TYR A 45 13.64 -3.60 -23.10
CA TYR A 45 12.39 -4.28 -23.45
C TYR A 45 11.67 -3.60 -24.61
N ALA A 46 11.50 -2.27 -24.54
CA ALA A 46 10.83 -1.52 -25.60
C ALA A 46 11.57 -1.62 -26.94
N VAL A 47 12.90 -1.62 -26.96
CA VAL A 47 13.69 -1.85 -28.19
C VAL A 47 13.43 -3.24 -28.77
N GLU A 48 13.40 -4.27 -27.91
CA GLU A 48 13.13 -5.64 -28.35
C GLU A 48 11.73 -5.78 -28.96
N ARG A 49 10.72 -5.12 -28.40
CA ARG A 49 9.38 -5.07 -29.00
C ARG A 49 9.31 -4.24 -30.26
N THR A 50 10.05 -3.13 -30.31
CA THR A 50 10.05 -2.25 -31.47
C THR A 50 10.49 -3.00 -32.73
N LYS A 51 11.56 -3.81 -32.64
CA LYS A 51 12.07 -4.57 -33.80
C LYS A 51 11.10 -5.69 -34.25
N GLU A 52 10.22 -6.14 -33.37
CA GLU A 52 9.21 -7.16 -33.67
C GLU A 52 7.98 -6.55 -34.34
N GLU A 53 7.54 -5.37 -33.89
CA GLU A 53 6.29 -4.75 -34.31
C GLU A 53 6.45 -3.72 -35.43
N HIS A 54 7.56 -2.99 -35.47
CA HIS A 54 7.75 -1.89 -36.41
C HIS A 54 8.72 -2.23 -37.54
N THR A 55 8.27 -1.99 -38.77
CA THR A 55 9.08 -2.17 -39.98
C THR A 55 9.98 -0.96 -40.27
N TRP A 56 9.69 0.19 -39.66
CA TRP A 56 10.40 1.46 -39.78
C TRP A 56 10.84 1.95 -38.39
N PRO A 57 11.86 2.83 -38.29
CA PRO A 57 12.22 3.44 -37.01
C PRO A 57 10.98 4.07 -36.35
N PRO A 58 10.70 3.74 -35.08
CA PRO A 58 9.51 4.24 -34.40
C PRO A 58 9.61 5.75 -34.17
N THR A 59 8.46 6.40 -34.05
CA THR A 59 8.40 7.75 -33.46
C THR A 59 8.58 7.67 -31.94
N ILE A 60 8.91 8.79 -31.28
CA ILE A 60 8.98 8.81 -29.81
C ILE A 60 7.63 8.43 -29.17
N ALA A 61 6.52 8.83 -29.80
CA ALA A 61 5.18 8.52 -29.30
C ALA A 61 4.90 7.01 -29.35
N ASP A 62 5.27 6.33 -30.43
CA ASP A 62 5.09 4.88 -30.54
C ASP A 62 6.03 4.13 -29.59
N PHE A 63 7.26 4.62 -29.44
CA PHE A 63 8.22 4.03 -28.50
C PHE A 63 7.75 4.15 -27.04
N LEU A 64 7.15 5.27 -26.64
CA LEU A 64 6.55 5.43 -25.30
C LEU A 64 5.40 4.44 -25.07
N LYS A 65 4.56 4.16 -26.08
CA LYS A 65 3.50 3.14 -25.97
C LYS A 65 4.09 1.75 -25.72
N LEU A 66 5.22 1.41 -26.34
CA LEU A 66 5.92 0.14 -26.13
C LEU A 66 6.57 0.06 -24.74
N ILE A 67 7.07 1.18 -24.20
CA ILE A 67 7.51 1.23 -22.80
C ILE A 67 6.32 0.98 -21.87
N ASN A 68 5.14 1.53 -22.18
CA ASN A 68 3.93 1.29 -21.39
C ASN A 68 3.49 -0.19 -21.38
N THR A 69 3.75 -0.95 -22.44
CA THR A 69 3.50 -2.41 -22.42
C THR A 69 4.52 -3.15 -21.55
N ALA A 70 5.72 -2.60 -21.34
CA ALA A 70 6.72 -3.16 -20.43
C ALA A 70 6.22 -3.15 -18.98
N TYR A 71 5.60 -2.06 -18.51
CA TYR A 71 5.01 -2.01 -17.16
C TYR A 71 4.01 -3.14 -16.93
N LYS A 72 3.13 -3.40 -17.92
CA LYS A 72 2.16 -4.50 -17.86
C LYS A 72 2.83 -5.87 -17.75
N ALA A 73 3.97 -6.08 -18.39
CA ALA A 73 4.73 -7.32 -18.27
C ALA A 73 5.24 -7.56 -16.84
N TYR A 74 5.50 -6.50 -16.08
CA TYR A 74 5.83 -6.54 -14.65
C TYR A 74 4.60 -6.49 -13.74
N GLY A 75 3.38 -6.50 -14.29
CA GLY A 75 2.14 -6.35 -13.52
C GLY A 75 1.93 -4.94 -12.95
N LEU A 76 2.70 -3.95 -13.41
CA LEU A 76 2.63 -2.57 -12.97
C LEU A 76 1.59 -1.79 -13.81
N PRO A 77 0.71 -1.00 -13.17
CA PRO A 77 -0.14 -0.06 -13.90
C PRO A 77 0.68 1.09 -14.50
N ASP A 78 0.12 1.70 -15.55
CA ASP A 78 0.66 2.94 -16.12
C ASP A 78 0.68 4.05 -15.03
N PRO A 79 1.69 4.95 -15.00
CA PRO A 79 1.77 6.00 -13.97
C PRO A 79 0.50 6.84 -13.83
N ARG A 80 -0.18 7.17 -14.93
CA ARG A 80 -1.44 7.93 -14.90
C ARG A 80 -2.57 7.10 -14.31
N ALA A 81 -2.67 5.83 -14.71
CA ALA A 81 -3.67 4.91 -14.15
C ALA A 81 -3.45 4.66 -12.65
N ALA A 82 -2.20 4.47 -12.23
CA ALA A 82 -1.79 4.30 -10.83
C ALA A 82 -2.17 5.51 -9.98
N TYR A 83 -1.95 6.72 -10.50
CA TYR A 83 -2.34 7.96 -9.83
C TYR A 83 -3.85 8.08 -9.66
N LEU A 84 -4.62 7.82 -10.72
CA LEU A 84 -6.08 7.85 -10.65
C LEU A 84 -6.62 6.83 -9.64
N GLU A 85 -6.04 5.62 -9.59
CA GLU A 85 -6.37 4.61 -8.58
C GLU A 85 -6.06 5.11 -7.16
N ALA A 86 -4.89 5.72 -6.95
CA ALA A 86 -4.49 6.28 -5.66
C ALA A 86 -5.46 7.41 -5.20
N CYS A 87 -5.86 8.29 -6.11
CA CYS A 87 -6.84 9.34 -5.84
C CYS A 87 -8.26 8.80 -5.63
N ALA A 88 -8.62 7.69 -6.28
CA ALA A 88 -9.92 7.04 -6.12
C ALA A 88 -10.08 6.32 -4.75
N CYS A 89 -8.98 6.02 -4.06
CA CYS A 89 -9.00 5.38 -2.75
C CYS A 89 -9.59 6.29 -1.66
N ARG A 90 -10.90 6.20 -1.43
CA ARG A 90 -11.61 6.93 -0.37
C ARG A 90 -11.56 6.23 1.00
N THR A 91 -11.27 4.94 1.02
CA THR A 91 -11.20 4.10 2.22
C THR A 91 -9.78 4.10 2.82
N ASP A 92 -9.58 3.35 3.90
CA ASP A 92 -8.26 3.04 4.45
C ASP A 92 -7.37 2.38 3.37
N PRO A 93 -6.21 2.99 3.02
CA PRO A 93 -5.26 2.46 2.05
C PRO A 93 -4.80 1.02 2.35
N LEU A 94 -4.83 0.58 3.61
CA LEU A 94 -4.42 -0.77 4.01
C LEU A 94 -5.45 -1.85 3.65
N GLN A 95 -6.73 -1.48 3.56
CA GLN A 95 -7.82 -2.41 3.24
C GLN A 95 -8.24 -2.36 1.77
N TYR A 96 -7.73 -1.38 1.01
CA TYR A 96 -8.05 -1.20 -0.39
C TYR A 96 -7.44 -2.30 -1.26
N LYS A 97 -8.18 -2.74 -2.29
CA LYS A 97 -7.71 -3.73 -3.26
C LYS A 97 -6.93 -3.03 -4.36
N TRP A 98 -5.62 -2.92 -4.16
CA TRP A 98 -4.71 -2.32 -5.14
C TRP A 98 -4.47 -3.22 -6.34
N SER A 99 -4.42 -2.64 -7.55
CA SER A 99 -3.97 -3.32 -8.77
C SER A 99 -2.55 -3.85 -8.62
N HIS A 100 -1.69 -3.07 -7.96
CA HIS A 100 -0.33 -3.47 -7.62
C HIS A 100 0.11 -2.80 -6.32
N ASN A 101 0.89 -3.50 -5.48
CA ASN A 101 1.39 -2.95 -4.22
C ASN A 101 2.25 -1.69 -4.41
N ALA A 102 2.83 -1.51 -5.60
CA ALA A 102 3.57 -0.29 -5.98
C ALA A 102 2.73 0.98 -5.83
N VAL A 103 1.42 0.92 -6.15
CA VAL A 103 0.50 2.06 -6.04
C VAL A 103 0.37 2.49 -4.58
N PHE A 104 0.22 1.53 -3.67
CA PHE A 104 0.17 1.79 -2.22
C PHE A 104 1.45 2.47 -1.71
N PHE A 105 2.62 1.94 -2.06
CA PHE A 105 3.89 2.50 -1.60
C PHE A 105 4.16 3.89 -2.18
N ALA A 106 3.79 4.12 -3.44
CA ALA A 106 3.89 5.43 -4.08
C ALA A 106 2.96 6.44 -3.40
N GLY A 107 1.70 6.06 -3.13
CA GLY A 107 0.74 6.90 -2.44
C GLY A 107 1.16 7.20 -0.99
N SER A 108 1.75 6.23 -0.31
CA SER A 108 2.33 6.44 1.02
C SER A 108 3.50 7.41 1.03
N GLN A 109 4.35 7.41 -0.01
CA GLN A 109 5.47 8.36 -0.12
C GLN A 109 5.01 9.76 -0.53
N ALA A 110 4.07 9.86 -1.48
CA ALA A 110 3.50 11.13 -1.92
C ALA A 110 2.63 11.79 -0.83
N GLY A 111 2.03 10.96 0.02
CA GLY A 111 1.18 11.36 1.14
C GLY A 111 -0.29 11.33 0.77
N TRP A 112 -1.04 10.40 1.39
CA TRP A 112 -2.46 10.18 1.13
C TRP A 112 -3.33 11.42 1.32
N TYR A 113 -2.99 12.28 2.28
CA TYR A 113 -3.73 13.53 2.49
C TYR A 113 -3.64 14.44 1.26
N LYS A 114 -2.44 14.67 0.74
CA LYS A 114 -2.20 15.52 -0.44
C LYS A 114 -2.89 14.98 -1.69
N LEU A 115 -2.85 13.66 -1.88
CA LEU A 115 -3.53 13.01 -3.02
C LEU A 115 -5.06 13.17 -2.96
N LYS A 116 -5.63 13.40 -1.77
CA LYS A 116 -7.07 13.58 -1.56
C LYS A 116 -7.50 15.06 -1.57
N SER A 117 -6.66 15.96 -1.07
CA SER A 117 -7.02 17.36 -0.83
C SER A 117 -6.55 18.31 -1.93
N GLU A 118 -5.41 18.05 -2.55
CA GLU A 118 -4.76 18.98 -3.47
C GLU A 118 -5.20 18.79 -4.92
N GLU A 119 -5.06 19.85 -5.71
CA GLU A 119 -5.29 19.81 -7.15
C GLU A 119 -4.25 18.93 -7.86
N GLU A 120 -4.67 18.33 -8.99
CA GLU A 120 -3.83 17.44 -9.80
C GLU A 120 -2.49 18.08 -10.19
N ARG A 121 -2.46 19.38 -10.48
CA ARG A 121 -1.23 20.08 -10.85
C ARG A 121 -0.13 19.98 -9.78
N VAL A 122 -0.51 19.86 -8.51
CA VAL A 122 0.41 19.78 -7.37
C VAL A 122 0.65 18.33 -6.96
N SER A 123 -0.40 17.51 -6.92
CA SER A 123 -0.33 16.11 -6.45
C SER A 123 0.26 15.16 -7.50
N TRP A 124 0.01 15.38 -8.80
CA TRP A 124 0.57 14.57 -9.89
C TRP A 124 2.10 14.48 -9.87
N PRO A 125 2.86 15.59 -9.92
CA PRO A 125 4.32 15.51 -10.01
C PRO A 125 4.95 14.86 -8.77
N LEU A 126 4.33 15.04 -7.59
CA LEU A 126 4.77 14.37 -6.37
C LEU A 126 4.55 12.85 -6.45
N PHE A 127 3.36 12.44 -6.89
CA PHE A 127 3.04 11.02 -7.07
C PHE A 127 3.91 10.37 -8.14
N GLU A 128 4.05 11.00 -9.30
CA GLU A 128 4.82 10.49 -10.44
C GLU A 128 6.28 10.20 -10.02
N GLN A 129 6.92 11.14 -9.33
CA GLN A 129 8.28 10.96 -8.83
C GLN A 129 8.40 9.81 -7.83
N SER A 130 7.45 9.69 -6.91
CA SER A 130 7.41 8.58 -5.95
C SER A 130 7.13 7.24 -6.66
N TYR A 131 6.20 7.21 -7.59
CA TYR A 131 5.83 6.01 -8.33
C TYR A 131 6.99 5.47 -9.17
N LEU A 132 7.69 6.35 -9.91
CA LEU A 132 8.87 5.94 -10.68
C LEU A 132 9.95 5.31 -9.80
N LYS A 133 10.25 5.90 -8.63
CA LYS A 133 11.20 5.31 -7.66
C LYS A 133 10.77 3.94 -7.16
N ILE A 134 9.47 3.72 -6.95
CA ILE A 134 8.94 2.42 -6.53
C ILE A 134 8.99 1.42 -7.67
N VAL A 135 8.69 1.84 -8.90
CA VAL A 135 8.83 0.98 -10.08
C VAL A 135 10.29 0.54 -10.26
N ASP A 136 11.25 1.43 -10.09
CA ASP A 136 12.67 1.10 -10.18
C ASP A 136 13.06 -0.02 -9.21
N ARG A 137 12.53 0.02 -7.98
CA ARG A 137 12.73 -1.01 -6.97
C ARG A 137 12.10 -2.34 -7.36
N VAL A 138 10.90 -2.32 -7.94
CA VAL A 138 10.22 -3.54 -8.42
C VAL A 138 10.97 -4.16 -9.59
N ILE A 139 11.47 -3.34 -10.53
CA ILE A 139 12.26 -3.80 -11.68
C ILE A 139 13.60 -4.39 -11.21
N ALA A 140 14.19 -3.85 -10.14
CA ALA A 140 15.37 -4.42 -9.49
C ALA A 140 15.09 -5.77 -8.78
N GLY A 141 13.83 -6.23 -8.74
CA GLY A 141 13.43 -7.51 -8.16
C GLY A 141 12.91 -7.43 -6.73
N GLU A 142 12.68 -6.23 -6.19
CA GLU A 142 12.15 -6.07 -4.84
C GLU A 142 10.68 -6.50 -4.75
N ARG A 143 10.34 -7.32 -3.75
CA ARG A 143 8.97 -7.74 -3.47
C ARG A 143 8.33 -6.81 -2.45
N LEU A 144 7.40 -5.98 -2.93
CA LEU A 144 6.64 -5.07 -2.10
C LEU A 144 5.51 -5.80 -1.37
N VAL A 145 5.50 -5.76 -0.03
CA VAL A 145 4.46 -6.36 0.81
C VAL A 145 3.81 -5.29 1.67
N ILE A 146 2.50 -5.11 1.53
CA ILE A 146 1.74 -4.17 2.37
C ILE A 146 1.69 -4.72 3.80
N PRO A 147 2.07 -3.94 4.82
CA PRO A 147 2.04 -4.39 6.21
C PRO A 147 0.59 -4.65 6.64
N LYS A 148 0.31 -5.85 7.16
CA LYS A 148 -0.98 -6.14 7.81
C LYS A 148 -0.91 -5.66 9.25
N VAL A 149 -1.88 -4.83 9.65
CA VAL A 149 -2.02 -4.42 11.05
C VAL A 149 -2.43 -5.66 11.84
N ILE A 150 -1.54 -6.13 12.71
CA ILE A 150 -1.86 -7.14 13.71
C ILE A 150 -2.62 -6.39 14.81
N MET A 151 -3.93 -6.60 14.90
CA MET A 151 -4.71 -6.12 16.02
C MET A 151 -4.14 -6.78 17.28
N ILE A 152 -3.73 -5.97 18.26
CA ILE A 152 -3.35 -6.50 19.57
C ILE A 152 -4.62 -7.06 20.19
N GLU A 153 -4.56 -8.29 20.72
CA GLU A 153 -5.69 -8.87 21.45
C GLU A 153 -6.03 -7.97 22.64
N ASP A 154 -7.29 -7.53 22.72
CA ASP A 154 -7.79 -6.81 23.88
C ASP A 154 -7.99 -7.80 25.05
N LYS A 155 -6.91 -8.03 25.80
CA LYS A 155 -6.88 -8.89 27.00
C LYS A 155 -7.88 -8.47 28.08
N GLN A 156 -8.54 -7.31 27.97
CA GLN A 156 -9.51 -6.88 28.97
C GLN A 156 -10.84 -7.64 28.88
N THR A 157 -11.24 -8.10 27.70
CA THR A 157 -12.57 -8.71 27.49
C THR A 157 -12.68 -10.18 27.94
N LEU A 158 -11.57 -10.93 27.89
CA LEU A 158 -11.54 -12.35 28.28
C LEU A 158 -11.59 -12.57 29.80
N SER A 159 -11.21 -11.56 30.59
CA SER A 159 -11.11 -11.68 32.06
C SER A 159 -12.46 -11.88 32.77
N VAL A 160 -13.56 -11.30 32.26
CA VAL A 160 -14.83 -11.27 33.00
C VAL A 160 -15.55 -12.62 32.98
N LYS A 161 -15.57 -13.31 31.83
CA LYS A 161 -16.18 -14.64 31.72
C LYS A 161 -15.38 -15.71 32.46
N ASP A 162 -14.06 -15.62 32.38
CA ASP A 162 -13.17 -16.54 33.10
C ASP A 162 -13.28 -16.35 34.62
N LEU A 163 -13.49 -15.13 35.11
CA LEU A 163 -13.74 -14.86 36.52
C LEU A 163 -15.14 -15.31 36.95
N ALA A 164 -16.18 -15.05 36.15
CA ALA A 164 -17.55 -15.49 36.43
C ALA A 164 -17.63 -17.01 36.59
N SER A 165 -17.06 -17.74 35.63
CA SER A 165 -17.05 -19.20 35.64
C SER A 165 -16.23 -19.82 36.79
N LYS A 166 -15.15 -19.15 37.26
CA LYS A 166 -14.42 -19.57 38.46
C LYS A 166 -15.24 -19.39 39.73
N ILE A 167 -15.79 -18.19 39.92
CA ILE A 167 -16.58 -17.85 41.11
C ILE A 167 -17.86 -18.71 41.19
N ALA A 168 -18.52 -18.96 40.06
CA ALA A 168 -19.68 -19.85 39.98
C ALA A 168 -19.35 -21.29 40.42
N LYS A 169 -18.18 -21.83 40.01
CA LYS A 169 -17.71 -23.16 40.42
C LYS A 169 -17.42 -23.24 41.92
N ASP A 170 -16.80 -22.21 42.50
CA ASP A 170 -16.42 -22.22 43.92
C ASP A 170 -17.63 -22.12 44.87
N ILE A 171 -18.70 -21.44 44.43
CA ILE A 171 -19.92 -21.24 45.23
C ILE A 171 -21.01 -22.27 44.86
N SER A 172 -20.82 -23.05 43.78
CA SER A 172 -21.85 -23.96 43.22
C SER A 172 -23.16 -23.26 42.88
N VAL A 173 -23.06 -22.04 42.33
CA VAL A 173 -24.20 -21.19 41.95
C VAL A 173 -24.19 -20.98 40.44
N ASP A 174 -25.36 -20.73 39.85
CA ASP A 174 -25.49 -20.44 38.43
C ASP A 174 -24.78 -19.14 38.01
N GLU A 175 -24.18 -19.15 36.82
CA GLU A 175 -23.32 -18.07 36.30
C GLU A 175 -24.10 -16.75 36.16
N GLU A 176 -25.42 -16.84 35.96
CA GLU A 176 -26.35 -15.71 35.85
C GLU A 176 -26.45 -14.87 37.13
N GLN A 177 -26.21 -15.46 38.31
CA GLN A 177 -26.26 -14.73 39.58
C GLN A 177 -24.95 -13.98 39.87
N VAL A 178 -23.84 -14.43 39.27
CA VAL A 178 -22.50 -13.88 39.48
C VAL A 178 -22.20 -12.75 38.49
N ALA A 179 -22.69 -12.85 37.24
CA ALA A 179 -22.39 -11.87 36.19
C ALA A 179 -22.71 -10.41 36.55
N PRO A 180 -23.85 -10.07 37.21
CA PRO A 180 -24.14 -8.69 37.62
C PRO A 180 -23.17 -8.16 38.68
N LEU A 181 -22.58 -9.04 39.50
CA LEU A 181 -21.63 -8.67 40.55
C LEU A 181 -20.24 -8.35 39.98
N LEU A 182 -19.94 -8.73 38.74
CA LEU A 182 -18.66 -8.43 38.09
C LEU A 182 -18.66 -7.13 37.28
N TYR A 183 -19.72 -6.30 37.39
CA TYR A 183 -19.85 -5.04 36.66
C TYR A 183 -18.68 -4.06 36.88
N TYR A 184 -17.99 -4.15 38.03
CA TYR A 184 -16.83 -3.30 38.32
C TYR A 184 -15.68 -3.51 37.33
N THR A 185 -15.57 -4.68 36.69
CA THR A 185 -14.51 -5.00 35.70
C THR A 185 -14.64 -4.18 34.42
N GLN A 186 -15.85 -3.68 34.11
CA GLN A 186 -16.10 -2.77 32.99
C GLN A 186 -15.69 -1.32 33.29
N LYS A 187 -15.31 -1.01 34.53
CA LYS A 187 -14.88 0.34 34.94
C LYS A 187 -13.38 0.50 34.75
N THR A 188 -12.95 1.74 34.49
CA THR A 188 -11.54 2.07 34.28
C THR A 188 -10.69 1.64 35.49
N PRO A 189 -9.58 0.90 35.26
CA PRO A 189 -8.64 0.52 36.31
C PRO A 189 -8.15 1.75 37.09
N GLY A 190 -7.98 1.63 38.41
CA GLY A 190 -7.49 2.71 39.27
C GLY A 190 -8.47 3.87 39.56
N SER A 191 -9.70 3.83 39.02
CA SER A 191 -10.71 4.84 39.36
C SER A 191 -11.35 4.59 40.72
N GLY A 192 -11.65 5.66 41.47
CA GLY A 192 -12.37 5.57 42.75
C GLY A 192 -13.79 4.99 42.60
N VAL A 193 -14.38 5.10 41.41
CA VAL A 193 -15.65 4.44 41.06
C VAL A 193 -15.48 2.92 41.05
N ARG A 194 -14.46 2.40 40.36
CA ARG A 194 -14.18 0.95 40.33
C ARG A 194 -13.96 0.37 41.73
N ALA A 195 -13.21 1.08 42.59
CA ALA A 195 -12.99 0.67 43.97
C ALA A 195 -14.30 0.51 44.76
N ARG A 196 -15.20 1.49 44.66
CA ARG A 196 -16.52 1.43 45.31
C ARG A 196 -17.36 0.24 44.83
N TYR A 197 -17.44 0.03 43.52
CA TYR A 197 -18.22 -1.10 42.97
C TYR A 197 -17.59 -2.45 43.31
N ARG A 198 -16.26 -2.55 43.39
CA ARG A 198 -15.54 -3.76 43.83
C ARG A 198 -15.85 -4.11 45.28
N GLU A 199 -15.86 -3.12 46.19
CA GLU A 199 -16.24 -3.34 47.60
C GLU A 199 -17.68 -3.83 47.74
N ILE A 200 -18.62 -3.23 46.99
CA ILE A 200 -20.03 -3.64 46.99
C ILE A 200 -20.16 -5.09 46.50
N SER A 201 -19.44 -5.43 45.43
CA SER A 201 -19.46 -6.76 44.83
C SER A 201 -18.84 -7.81 45.75
N GLN A 202 -17.74 -7.45 46.44
CA GLN A 202 -17.07 -8.33 47.38
C GLN A 202 -17.93 -8.62 48.61
N LYS A 203 -18.64 -7.63 49.17
CA LYS A 203 -19.57 -7.85 50.29
C LYS A 203 -20.68 -8.84 49.93
N LYS A 204 -21.29 -8.65 48.75
CA LYS A 204 -22.36 -9.55 48.25
C LYS A 204 -21.85 -10.97 47.98
N LEU A 205 -20.66 -11.11 47.40
CA LEU A 205 -20.06 -12.44 47.18
C LEU A 205 -19.69 -13.12 48.50
N LEU A 206 -19.29 -12.36 49.53
CA LEU A 206 -19.01 -12.88 50.87
C LEU A 206 -20.29 -13.39 51.55
N GLU A 207 -21.41 -12.67 51.41
CA GLU A 207 -22.74 -13.13 51.83
C GLU A 207 -23.17 -14.42 51.12
N MET A 208 -22.79 -14.59 49.85
CA MET A 208 -23.02 -15.81 49.06
C MET A 208 -22.03 -16.95 49.37
N GLY A 209 -21.03 -16.74 50.23
CA GLY A 209 -20.09 -17.78 50.67
C GLY A 209 -18.72 -17.78 49.98
N TYR A 210 -18.44 -16.80 49.11
CA TYR A 210 -17.13 -16.64 48.47
C TYR A 210 -16.13 -15.98 49.42
N LYS A 211 -15.00 -16.66 49.68
CA LYS A 211 -14.00 -16.21 50.66
C LYS A 211 -12.77 -15.54 50.04
N GLU A 212 -12.64 -15.53 48.72
CA GLU A 212 -11.48 -14.95 48.05
C GLU A 212 -11.67 -13.46 47.71
N LYS A 213 -10.54 -12.76 47.51
CA LYS A 213 -10.55 -11.36 47.11
C LYS A 213 -10.69 -11.24 45.59
N LEU A 214 -11.68 -10.46 45.16
CA LEU A 214 -11.85 -10.10 43.76
C LEU A 214 -10.59 -9.42 43.20
N PRO A 215 -10.16 -9.73 41.97
CA PRO A 215 -9.01 -9.07 41.34
C PRO A 215 -9.28 -7.57 41.13
N GLU A 216 -8.19 -6.79 41.12
CA GLU A 216 -8.26 -5.35 40.98
C GLU A 216 -8.70 -4.91 39.59
#